data_AF-A0A921ZPL1-F1
#
_entry.id   AF-A0A921ZPL1-F1
#
_cell.length_a   1.000
_cell.length_b   1.000
_cell.length_c   1.000
_cell.angle_alpha   90.00
_cell.angle_beta   90.00
_cell.angle_gamma   90.00
#
_symmetry.space_group_name_H-M   'P 1'
#
loop_
_entity.id
_entity.type
_entity.pdbx_description
1 polymer ?
#
loop_
_entity_poly.entity_id
_entity_poly.type
_entity_poly.pdbx_seq_one_letter_code
_entity_poly.pdbx_strand_id
1 'polypeptide(L)'
;MTSEVKVIPLCPGLTDTDMAREELNSGEPSEWEIIAKYVDTMTMQSADVVGQAAVTLCKTGKTGTAYTIEADKLTVSPYIYNVTAEFLLSL
;
A
#
# COMPACT_ATOMS: atom_id res chain seq x y z
N MET A 1 -10.42 -25.05 -20.18
CA MET A 1 -10.32 -25.25 -18.72
C MET A 1 -9.93 -23.92 -18.09
N THR A 2 -10.67 -23.46 -17.09
CA THR A 2 -10.22 -22.40 -16.17
C THR A 2 -9.74 -23.09 -14.90
N SER A 3 -8.53 -22.76 -14.40
CA SER A 3 -8.09 -23.29 -13.10
C SER A 3 -9.00 -22.81 -11.98
N GLU A 4 -9.25 -23.63 -10.96
CA GLU A 4 -9.99 -23.21 -9.74
C GLU A 4 -9.16 -22.30 -8.80
N VAL A 5 -8.03 -21.80 -9.28
CA VAL A 5 -7.13 -20.88 -8.57
C VAL A 5 -7.65 -19.45 -8.68
N LYS A 6 -7.81 -18.76 -7.54
CA LYS A 6 -8.08 -17.32 -7.48
C LYS A 6 -6.75 -16.54 -7.46
N VAL A 7 -6.68 -15.47 -8.23
CA VAL A 7 -5.56 -14.52 -8.20
C VAL A 7 -6.10 -13.18 -7.72
N ILE A 8 -5.59 -12.69 -6.59
CA ILE A 8 -6.09 -11.48 -5.92
C ILE A 8 -4.89 -10.61 -5.57
N PRO A 9 -4.69 -9.46 -6.26
CA PRO A 9 -3.71 -8.46 -5.86
C PRO A 9 -4.13 -7.77 -4.56
N LEU A 10 -3.20 -7.65 -3.62
CA LEU A 10 -3.32 -6.83 -2.42
C LEU A 10 -2.25 -5.74 -2.47
N CYS A 11 -2.66 -4.49 -2.31
CA CYS A 11 -1.82 -3.29 -2.35
C CYS A 11 -1.79 -2.65 -0.96
N PRO A 12 -0.77 -2.92 -0.13
CA PRO A 12 -0.64 -2.28 1.18
C PRO A 12 -0.21 -0.81 1.06
N GLY A 13 -0.75 0.05 1.93
CA GLY A 13 -0.21 1.38 2.22
C GLY A 13 1.04 1.30 3.11
N LEU A 14 1.49 2.44 3.64
CA LEU A 14 2.68 2.54 4.50
C LEU A 14 2.56 1.61 5.72
N THR A 15 3.39 0.56 5.75
CA THR A 15 3.29 -0.52 6.73
C THR A 15 4.62 -0.67 7.48
N ASP A 16 4.55 -0.76 8.82
CA ASP A 16 5.71 -0.92 9.68
C ASP A 16 6.35 -2.31 9.46
N THR A 17 7.41 -2.32 8.66
CA THR A 17 8.16 -3.49 8.23
C THR A 17 9.63 -3.11 8.10
N ASP A 18 10.54 -4.09 8.16
CA ASP A 18 11.96 -3.83 7.96
C ASP A 18 12.23 -3.28 6.54
N MET A 19 11.51 -3.79 5.53
CA MET A 19 11.58 -3.27 4.16
C MET A 19 11.26 -1.77 4.08
N ALA A 20 10.16 -1.33 4.72
CA ALA A 20 9.80 0.08 4.71
C ALA A 20 10.87 0.95 5.39
N ARG A 21 11.46 0.47 6.49
CA ARG A 21 12.53 1.19 7.19
C ARG A 21 13.81 1.27 6.35
N GLU A 22 14.16 0.19 5.65
CA GLU A 22 15.32 0.17 4.75
C GLU A 22 15.12 1.15 3.59
N GLU A 23 13.94 1.14 2.95
CA GLU A 23 13.66 2.02 1.81
C GLU A 23 13.56 3.50 2.18
N LEU A 24 13.02 3.82 3.37
CA LEU A 24 13.00 5.20 3.84
C LEU A 24 14.41 5.77 4.11
N ASN A 25 15.41 4.90 4.28
CA ASN A 25 16.80 5.29 4.51
C ASN A 25 17.68 5.13 3.25
N SER A 26 17.17 4.54 2.17
CA SER A 26 17.92 4.28 0.93
C SER A 26 17.85 5.43 -0.09
N GLY A 27 16.92 6.37 0.10
CA GLY A 27 16.66 7.46 -0.86
C GLY A 27 17.84 8.42 -1.06
N GLU A 28 17.96 8.96 -2.27
CA GLU A 28 18.94 9.99 -2.58
C GLU A 28 18.63 11.28 -1.79
N PRO A 29 19.64 12.06 -1.34
CA PRO A 29 19.40 13.29 -0.58
C PRO A 29 18.47 14.29 -1.27
N SER A 30 18.42 14.30 -2.60
CA SER A 30 17.52 15.14 -3.40
C SER A 30 16.04 14.76 -3.28
N GLU A 31 15.73 13.56 -2.79
CA GLU A 31 14.36 13.02 -2.71
C GLU A 31 13.80 13.04 -1.29
N TRP A 32 14.65 13.29 -0.28
CA TRP A 32 14.27 13.21 1.14
C TRP A 32 13.09 14.10 1.50
N GLU A 33 13.00 15.31 0.93
CA GLU A 33 11.86 16.20 1.18
C GLU A 33 10.54 15.61 0.63
N ILE A 34 10.58 15.06 -0.59
CA ILE A 34 9.41 14.43 -1.21
C ILE A 34 9.01 13.19 -0.42
N ILE A 35 9.97 12.36 -0.02
CA ILE A 35 9.74 11.15 0.79
C ILE A 35 9.13 11.53 2.14
N ALA A 36 9.68 12.53 2.83
CA ALA A 36 9.16 13.00 4.11
C ALA A 36 7.71 13.51 3.97
N LYS A 37 7.44 14.36 2.98
CA LYS A 37 6.08 14.84 2.68
C LYS A 37 5.12 13.70 2.38
N TYR A 38 5.55 12.72 1.58
CA TYR A 38 4.73 11.55 1.28
C TYR A 38 4.40 10.75 2.55
N VAL A 39 5.40 10.44 3.37
CA VAL A 39 5.23 9.72 4.65
C VAL A 39 4.27 10.46 5.58
N ASP A 40 4.39 11.80 5.68
CA ASP A 40 3.50 12.62 6.52
C ASP A 40 2.03 12.58 6.07
N THR A 41 1.75 12.30 4.80
CA THR A 41 0.36 12.12 4.31
C THR A 41 -0.23 10.75 4.62
N MET A 42 0.60 9.77 4.99
CA MET A 42 0.18 8.39 5.17
C MET A 42 0.02 8.04 6.64
N THR A 43 -0.94 7.15 6.93
CA THR A 43 -1.05 6.54 8.26
C THR A 43 -0.27 5.23 8.26
N MET A 44 0.76 5.16 9.10
CA MET A 44 1.51 3.92 9.36
C MET A 44 0.57 2.87 9.93
N GLN A 45 0.56 1.67 9.34
CA GLN A 45 -0.19 0.51 9.83
C GLN A 45 0.73 -0.65 10.21
N SER A 46 0.24 -1.59 11.01
CA SER A 46 1.01 -2.78 11.38
C SER A 46 0.96 -3.87 10.30
N ALA A 47 2.00 -4.70 10.22
CA ALA A 47 2.02 -5.87 9.35
C ALA A 47 0.89 -6.87 9.68
N ASP A 48 0.46 -6.95 10.94
CA ASP A 48 -0.65 -7.81 11.37
C ASP A 48 -1.98 -7.40 10.71
N VAL A 49 -2.23 -6.09 10.59
CA VAL A 49 -3.44 -5.59 9.92
C VAL A 49 -3.45 -5.98 8.43
N VAL A 50 -2.30 -5.88 7.76
CA VAL A 50 -2.14 -6.34 6.37
C VAL A 50 -2.35 -7.86 6.26
N GLY A 51 -1.82 -8.64 7.21
CA GLY A 51 -2.02 -10.08 7.28
C GLY A 51 -3.49 -10.47 7.45
N GLN A 52 -4.22 -9.77 8.32
CA GLN A 52 -5.67 -9.97 8.50
C GLN A 52 -6.46 -9.65 7.23
N ALA A 53 -6.07 -8.60 6.49
CA ALA A 53 -6.66 -8.27 5.21
C ALA A 53 -6.43 -9.39 4.19
N ALA A 54 -5.21 -9.93 4.10
CA ALA A 54 -4.89 -11.05 3.21
C ALA A 54 -5.74 -12.30 3.52
N VAL A 55 -5.84 -12.69 4.80
CA VAL A 55 -6.68 -13.82 5.25
C VAL A 55 -8.16 -13.59 4.91
N THR A 56 -8.64 -12.35 5.08
CA THR A 56 -10.01 -11.97 4.72
C THR A 56 -10.24 -12.16 3.21
N LEU A 57 -9.33 -11.69 2.36
CA LEU A 57 -9.43 -11.81 0.91
C LEU A 57 -9.30 -13.25 0.39
N CYS A 58 -8.52 -14.10 1.05
CA CYS A 58 -8.51 -15.53 0.72
C CYS A 58 -9.93 -16.12 0.79
N LYS A 59 -10.72 -15.69 1.77
CA LYS A 59 -12.10 -16.17 1.99
C LYS A 59 -13.12 -15.46 1.10
N THR A 60 -13.03 -14.13 0.98
CA THR A 60 -14.12 -13.30 0.41
C THR A 60 -13.76 -12.61 -0.90
N GLY A 61 -12.47 -12.52 -1.23
CA GLY A 61 -11.98 -11.76 -2.37
C GLY A 61 -12.36 -12.38 -3.72
N LYS A 62 -12.65 -11.51 -4.69
CA LYS A 62 -12.98 -11.87 -6.06
C LYS A 62 -11.70 -11.97 -6.90
N THR A 63 -11.55 -13.07 -7.64
CA THR A 63 -10.42 -13.23 -8.57
C THR A 63 -10.37 -12.09 -9.59
N GLY A 64 -9.16 -11.61 -9.90
CA GLY A 64 -8.92 -10.49 -10.81
C GLY A 64 -9.29 -9.10 -10.26
N THR A 65 -9.67 -8.99 -8.98
CA THR A 65 -9.95 -7.70 -8.33
C THR A 65 -8.78 -7.32 -7.43
N ALA A 66 -8.24 -6.11 -7.62
CA ALA A 66 -7.23 -5.54 -6.73
C ALA A 66 -7.89 -4.92 -5.49
N TYR A 67 -7.26 -5.08 -4.34
CA TYR A 67 -7.70 -4.52 -3.07
C TYR A 67 -6.58 -3.72 -2.41
N THR A 68 -6.93 -2.61 -1.77
CA THR A 68 -6.00 -1.76 -1.02
C THR A 68 -6.28 -1.90 0.47
N ILE A 69 -5.23 -2.09 1.27
CA ILE A 69 -5.29 -1.99 2.74
C ILE A 69 -4.42 -0.82 3.17
N GLU A 70 -5.06 0.26 3.60
CA GLU A 70 -4.40 1.51 3.98
C GLU A 70 -5.15 2.17 5.12
N ALA A 71 -4.42 2.77 6.06
CA ALA A 71 -4.99 3.35 7.29
C ALA A 71 -5.95 2.36 7.98
N ASP A 72 -5.52 1.09 8.05
CA ASP A 72 -6.27 -0.04 8.60
C ASP A 72 -7.62 -0.37 7.91
N LYS A 73 -7.85 0.17 6.70
CA LYS A 73 -9.11 0.00 5.97
C LYS A 73 -8.90 -0.77 4.66
N LEU A 74 -9.56 -1.93 4.57
CA LEU A 74 -9.60 -2.74 3.35
C LEU A 74 -10.68 -2.22 2.39
N THR A 75 -10.29 -1.88 1.17
CA THR A 75 -11.18 -1.40 0.11
C THR A 75 -10.84 -2.04 -1.24
N VAL A 76 -11.75 -1.96 -2.22
CA VAL A 76 -11.41 -2.27 -3.62
C VAL A 76 -10.49 -1.17 -4.12
N SER A 77 -9.35 -1.53 -4.71
CA SER A 77 -8.39 -0.55 -5.20
C SER A 77 -9.02 0.34 -6.28
N PRO A 78 -8.75 1.65 -6.26
CA PRO A 78 -9.15 2.52 -7.37
C PRO A 78 -8.41 2.11 -8.64
N TYR A 79 -8.96 2.50 -9.80
CA TYR A 79 -8.30 2.24 -11.09
C TYR A 79 -6.94 2.98 -11.19
N ILE A 80 -6.88 4.22 -10.68
CA ILE A 80 -5.68 5.06 -10.65
C ILE A 80 -5.69 5.87 -9.34
N TYR A 81 -4.52 6.01 -8.73
CA TYR A 81 -4.25 6.94 -7.64
C TYR A 81 -3.05 7.79 -8.04
N ASN A 82 -3.26 9.10 -8.25
CA ASN A 82 -2.21 10.01 -8.71
C ASN A 82 -1.67 10.83 -7.55
N VAL A 83 -0.39 10.64 -7.23
CA VAL A 83 0.39 11.50 -6.34
C VAL A 83 1.58 11.98 -7.15
N THR A 84 1.80 13.30 -7.22
CA THR A 84 2.95 13.88 -7.94
C THR A 84 3.92 14.54 -6.96
N ALA A 85 5.18 14.68 -7.37
CA ALA A 85 6.17 15.40 -6.57
C ALA A 85 5.74 16.86 -6.35
N GLU A 86 5.19 17.51 -7.38
CA GLU A 86 4.70 18.89 -7.29
C GLU A 86 3.56 19.03 -6.27
N PHE A 87 2.65 18.05 -6.24
CA PHE A 87 1.59 18.01 -5.24
C PHE A 87 2.16 17.87 -3.83
N LEU A 88 3.07 16.91 -3.61
CA LEU A 88 3.68 16.67 -2.30
C LEU A 88 4.47 17.87 -1.79
N LEU A 89 5.21 18.55 -2.67
CA LEU A 89 5.97 19.76 -2.34
C LEU A 89 5.07 20.98 -2.10
N SER A 90 3.79 20.91 -2.47
CA SER A 90 2.82 22.00 -2.23
C SER A 90 2.03 21.88 -0.92
N LEU A 91 2.13 20.73 -0.23
CA LEU A 91 1.51 20.48 1.09
C LEU A 91 2.23 21.22 2.20
#